data_AF-A0A7R9QDE3-F1
#
_entry.id   AF-A0A7R9QDE3-F1
#
_cell.length_a   1.000
_cell.length_b   1.000
_cell.length_c   1.000
_cell.angle_alpha   90.00
_cell.angle_beta   90.00
_cell.angle_gamma   90.00
#
_symmetry.space_group_name_H-M   'P 1'
#
loop_
_entity.id
_entity.type
_entity.pdbx_description
1 polymer ?
#
loop_
_entity_poly.entity_id
_entity_poly.type
_entity_poly.pdbx_seq_one_letter_code
_entity_poly.pdbx_strand_id
1 'polypeptide(L)'
;MKVSGTLRQYRIIGRHVPDKANPSPPLYRMTIFAPDHIVAKSRFWYFTRKLRKVKKANGEIVEVKEVQENRPADKVKNYGVWLRYNSRTGTHNMYREYRDISVANAVTSCCTL
;
A
#
# COMPACT_ATOMS: atom_id res chain seq x y z
N MET A 1 -5.42 -8.03 7.75
CA MET A 1 -4.93 -6.89 8.53
C MET A 1 -6.10 -6.45 9.36
N LYS A 2 -5.99 -6.39 10.69
CA LYS A 2 -7.03 -5.68 11.44
C LYS A 2 -6.82 -4.20 11.14
N VAL A 3 -7.79 -3.56 10.50
CA VAL A 3 -7.76 -2.12 10.27
C VAL A 3 -8.26 -1.50 11.57
N SER A 4 -7.34 -0.96 12.36
CA SER A 4 -7.66 -0.23 13.58
C SER A 4 -7.20 1.21 13.40
N GLY A 5 -8.17 2.13 13.37
CA GLY A 5 -7.93 3.57 13.22
C GLY A 5 -7.74 4.03 11.77
N THR A 6 -7.38 5.30 11.63
CA THR A 6 -7.21 5.98 10.35
C THR A 6 -5.96 5.49 9.63
N LEU A 7 -6.12 5.05 8.38
CA LEU A 7 -5.01 4.63 7.55
C LEU A 7 -4.24 5.85 7.05
N ARG A 8 -2.93 5.67 6.90
CA ARG A 8 -2.02 6.64 6.28
C ARG A 8 -1.48 6.07 4.98
N GLN A 9 -1.17 6.95 4.04
CA GLN A 9 -0.60 6.56 2.75
C GLN A 9 0.93 6.55 2.82
N TYR A 10 1.54 5.41 2.51
CA TYR A 10 2.98 5.27 2.42
C TYR A 10 3.41 4.94 1.00
N ARG A 11 4.39 5.68 0.50
CA ARG A 11 5.17 5.31 -0.69
C ARG A 11 6.40 4.56 -0.24
N ILE A 12 6.48 3.29 -0.59
CA ILE A 12 7.61 2.42 -0.26
C ILE A 12 8.33 2.02 -1.54
N ILE A 13 9.65 2.19 -1.56
CA ILE A 13 10.53 1.75 -2.64
C ILE A 13 11.47 0.68 -2.07
N GLY A 14 11.56 -0.46 -2.73
CA GLY A 14 12.50 -1.52 -2.37
C GLY A 14 13.01 -2.27 -3.58
N ARG A 15 14.09 -3.04 -3.39
CA ARG A 15 14.78 -3.81 -4.43
C ARG A 15 15.36 -5.08 -3.85
N HIS A 16 15.85 -5.97 -4.72
CA HIS A 16 16.73 -7.05 -4.30
C HIS A 16 18.06 -6.45 -3.80
N VAL A 17 18.74 -7.12 -2.88
CA VAL A 17 20.10 -6.71 -2.50
C VAL A 17 21.01 -6.83 -3.73
N PRO A 18 21.81 -5.81 -4.07
CA PRO A 18 22.75 -5.90 -5.18
C PRO A 18 23.79 -7.01 -4.94
N ASP A 19 24.00 -7.86 -5.95
CA ASP A 19 24.96 -8.97 -5.93
C ASP A 19 25.95 -8.83 -7.10
N LYS A 20 27.07 -9.57 -7.07
CA LYS A 20 28.06 -9.57 -8.18
C LYS A 20 27.44 -9.91 -9.53
N ALA A 21 26.43 -10.78 -9.55
CA ALA A 21 25.71 -11.17 -10.76
C ALA A 21 24.70 -10.12 -11.25
N ASN A 22 24.17 -9.28 -10.33
CA ASN A 22 23.25 -8.21 -10.68
C ASN A 22 23.53 -6.98 -9.79
N PRO A 23 24.45 -6.10 -10.21
CA PRO A 23 24.88 -4.96 -9.41
C PRO A 23 23.84 -3.84 -9.35
N SER A 24 22.86 -3.82 -10.27
CA SER A 24 21.81 -2.79 -10.33
C SER A 24 20.42 -3.43 -10.46
N PRO A 25 19.91 -4.06 -9.38
CA PRO A 25 18.58 -4.66 -9.40
C PRO A 25 17.50 -3.58 -9.54
N PRO A 26 16.37 -3.91 -10.21
CA PRO A 26 15.29 -2.95 -10.44
C PRO A 26 14.61 -2.51 -9.14
N LEU A 27 14.21 -1.24 -9.11
CA LEU A 27 13.48 -0.63 -7.99
C LEU A 27 11.97 -0.85 -8.17
N TYR A 28 11.32 -1.30 -7.10
CA TYR A 28 9.87 -1.48 -7.05
C TYR A 28 9.25 -0.45 -6.11
N ARG A 29 8.34 0.35 -6.65
CA ARG A 29 7.56 1.34 -5.89
C ARG A 29 6.15 0.82 -5.66
N MET A 30 5.68 0.89 -4.42
CA MET A 30 4.30 0.59 -4.04
C MET A 30 3.70 1.69 -3.18
N THR A 31 2.40 1.94 -3.39
CA THR A 31 1.58 2.74 -2.48
C THR A 31 0.88 1.77 -1.52
N ILE A 32 1.11 1.93 -0.22
CA ILE A 32 0.59 1.06 0.83
C ILE A 32 -0.20 1.92 1.83
N PHE A 33 -1.43 1.50 2.13
CA PHE A 33 -2.25 2.12 3.17
C PHE A 33 -2.13 1.32 4.47
N ALA A 34 -1.67 1.97 5.54
CA ALA A 34 -1.42 1.32 6.82
C ALA A 34 -1.51 2.32 7.99
N PRO A 35 -1.78 1.87 9.24
CA PRO A 35 -1.81 2.77 10.40
C PRO A 35 -0.42 3.35 10.71
N ASP A 36 0.62 2.54 10.54
CA ASP A 36 2.01 2.90 10.81
C ASP A 36 2.96 2.38 9.73
N HIS A 37 4.20 2.86 9.79
CA HIS A 37 5.25 2.50 8.83
C HIS A 37 5.75 1.05 9.00
N ILE A 38 5.59 0.42 10.17
CA ILE A 38 6.02 -0.96 10.45
C ILE A 38 5.09 -1.92 9.70
N VAL A 39 3.79 -1.71 9.85
CA VAL A 39 2.74 -2.44 9.13
C VAL A 39 2.85 -2.18 7.63
N ALA A 40 3.17 -0.94 7.23
CA ALA A 40 3.40 -0.62 5.82
C ALA A 40 4.55 -1.44 5.22
N LYS A 41 5.71 -1.51 5.90
CA LYS A 41 6.86 -2.34 5.49
C LYS A 41 6.49 -3.83 5.41
N SER A 42 5.73 -4.33 6.38
CA SER A 42 5.25 -5.72 6.39
C SER A 42 4.36 -6.03 5.17
N ARG A 43 3.42 -5.12 4.85
CA ARG A 43 2.55 -5.24 3.67
C ARG A 43 3.32 -5.15 2.36
N PHE A 44 4.30 -4.26 2.27
CA PHE A 44 5.20 -4.20 1.11
C PHE A 44 5.83 -5.56 0.82
N TRP A 45 6.45 -6.20 1.82
CA TRP A 45 7.05 -7.52 1.67
C TRP A 45 6.05 -8.62 1.31
N TYR A 46 4.83 -8.54 1.83
CA TYR A 46 3.77 -9.48 1.47
C TYR A 46 3.44 -9.43 -0.04
N PHE A 47 3.33 -8.23 -0.60
CA PHE A 47 2.99 -8.04 -2.01
C PHE A 47 4.17 -8.30 -2.94
N THR A 48 5.38 -7.82 -2.61
CA THR A 48 6.58 -8.06 -3.44
C THR A 48 6.92 -9.54 -3.51
N ARG A 49 6.70 -10.31 -2.44
CA ARG A 49 6.81 -11.77 -2.48
C ARG A 49 5.86 -12.41 -3.50
N LYS A 50 4.61 -11.94 -3.57
CA LYS A 50 3.60 -12.48 -4.50
C LYS A 50 3.83 -12.04 -5.95
N LEU A 51 4.25 -10.80 -6.18
CA LEU A 51 4.34 -10.21 -7.52
C LEU A 51 5.71 -10.42 -8.19
N ARG A 52 6.80 -10.37 -7.40
CA ARG A 52 8.18 -10.36 -7.90
C ARG A 52 9.08 -11.42 -7.25
N LYS A 53 8.52 -12.28 -6.38
CA LYS A 53 9.26 -13.33 -5.65
C LYS A 53 10.42 -12.81 -4.79
N VAL A 54 10.45 -11.51 -4.48
CA VAL A 54 11.46 -10.91 -3.59
C VAL A 54 11.03 -11.13 -2.14
N LYS A 55 11.94 -11.63 -1.31
CA LYS A 55 11.74 -11.84 0.13
C LYS A 55 12.49 -10.77 0.92
N LYS A 56 12.03 -10.48 2.14
CA LYS A 56 12.73 -9.58 3.08
C LYS A 56 14.19 -9.98 3.33
N ALA A 57 14.51 -11.27 3.30
CA ALA A 57 15.87 -11.77 3.54
C ALA A 57 16.86 -11.37 2.44
N ASN A 58 16.40 -11.30 1.18
CA ASN A 58 17.25 -11.04 0.02
C ASN A 58 16.93 -9.68 -0.62
N GLY A 59 16.22 -8.81 0.11
CA GLY A 59 15.78 -7.54 -0.40
C GLY A 59 15.93 -6.45 0.65
N GLU A 60 16.09 -5.23 0.16
CA GLU A 60 16.19 -4.04 1.00
C GLU A 60 15.12 -3.01 0.62
N ILE A 61 14.73 -2.21 1.61
CA ILE A 61 13.85 -1.05 1.40
C ILE A 61 14.75 0.17 1.29
N VAL A 62 14.66 0.86 0.15
CA VAL A 62 15.46 2.04 -0.17
C VAL A 62 14.82 3.30 0.39
N GLU A 63 13.50 3.42 0.31
CA GLU A 63 12.77 4.59 0.79
C GLU A 63 11.43 4.17 1.41
N VAL A 64 11.09 4.78 2.55
CA VAL A 64 9.74 4.79 3.11
C VAL A 64 9.34 6.24 3.32
N LYS A 65 8.36 6.71 2.57
CA LYS A 65 7.86 8.08 2.67
C LYS A 65 6.37 8.07 2.96
N GLU A 66 5.96 8.76 4.01
CA GLU A 66 4.55 9.08 4.23
C GLU A 66 4.13 10.15 3.22
N VAL A 67 3.05 9.88 2.48
CA VAL A 67 2.49 10.81 1.49
C VAL A 67 1.28 11.44 2.14
N GLN A 68 1.36 12.75 2.36
CA GLN A 68 0.23 13.55 2.78
C GLN A 68 -0.33 14.27 1.56
N GLU A 69 -1.65 14.48 1.57
CA GLU A 69 -2.33 15.16 0.47
C GLU A 69 -2.10 16.66 0.57
N ASN A 70 -1.78 17.31 -0.56
CA ASN A 70 -1.60 18.75 -0.60
C ASN A 70 -2.95 19.44 -0.43
N ARG A 71 -3.09 20.21 0.65
CA ARG A 71 -4.29 20.97 1.02
C ARG A 71 -5.55 20.11 1.15
N PRO A 72 -5.62 19.23 2.18
CA PRO A 72 -6.73 18.29 2.33
C PRO A 72 -8.07 18.99 2.60
N ALA A 73 -8.06 20.17 3.23
CA ALA A 73 -9.30 20.87 3.60
C ALA A 73 -9.98 21.62 2.44
N ASP A 74 -9.29 21.85 1.33
CA ASP A 74 -9.74 22.83 0.33
C ASP A 74 -10.79 22.25 -0.64
N LYS A 75 -10.73 20.95 -0.95
CA LYS A 75 -11.56 20.34 -1.98
C LYS A 75 -11.96 18.90 -1.65
N VAL A 76 -13.26 18.66 -1.59
CA VAL A 76 -13.83 17.30 -1.58
C VAL A 76 -13.70 16.70 -2.97
N LYS A 77 -13.25 15.44 -3.05
CA LYS A 77 -13.07 14.70 -4.31
C LYS A 77 -13.83 13.38 -4.25
N ASN A 78 -14.11 12.82 -5.43
CA ASN A 78 -14.63 11.46 -5.57
C ASN A 78 -13.45 10.52 -5.85
N TYR A 79 -13.36 9.42 -5.10
CA TYR A 79 -12.31 8.41 -5.21
C TYR A 79 -12.92 7.06 -5.58
N GLY A 80 -12.47 6.48 -6.69
CA GLY A 80 -12.74 5.10 -7.06
C GLY A 80 -11.73 4.15 -6.44
N VAL A 81 -12.22 3.16 -5.69
CA VAL A 81 -11.41 2.13 -5.04
C VAL A 81 -11.72 0.77 -5.67
N TRP A 82 -10.71 0.22 -6.35
CA TRP A 82 -10.72 -1.18 -6.77
C TRP A 82 -10.12 -2.04 -5.68
N LEU A 83 -10.85 -3.05 -5.24
CA LEU A 83 -10.40 -3.96 -4.21
C LEU A 83 -10.69 -5.41 -4.59
N ARG A 84 -9.83 -6.30 -4.10
CA ARG A 84 -10.06 -7.74 -4.10
C ARG A 84 -10.13 -8.18 -2.65
N TYR A 85 -11.22 -8.84 -2.27
CA TYR A 85 -11.43 -9.35 -0.92
C TYR A 85 -11.76 -10.84 -0.94
N ASN A 86 -11.54 -11.48 0.20
CA ASN A 86 -11.91 -12.88 0.41
C ASN A 86 -13.18 -12.90 1.26
N SER A 87 -14.24 -13.52 0.74
CA SER A 87 -15.45 -13.86 1.48
C SER A 87 -15.28 -15.23 2.16
N ARG A 88 -16.33 -15.72 2.83
CA ARG A 88 -16.35 -17.09 3.38
C ARG A 88 -16.34 -18.16 2.29
N THR A 89 -16.74 -17.81 1.06
CA THR A 89 -16.98 -18.75 -0.04
C THR A 89 -16.00 -18.58 -1.22
N GLY A 90 -15.24 -17.49 -1.30
CA GLY A 90 -14.31 -17.27 -2.39
C GLY A 90 -13.63 -15.90 -2.42
N THR A 91 -12.92 -15.62 -3.51
CA THR A 91 -12.28 -14.32 -3.76
C THR A 91 -13.08 -13.50 -4.76
N HIS A 92 -13.40 -12.26 -4.43
CA HIS A 92 -14.22 -11.39 -5.28
C HIS A 92 -13.50 -10.06 -5.54
N ASN A 93 -13.65 -9.55 -6.76
CA ASN A 93 -13.23 -8.20 -7.11
C ASN A 93 -14.43 -7.27 -6.92
N MET A 94 -14.16 -6.04 -6.50
CA MET A 94 -15.19 -5.03 -6.25
C MET A 94 -14.64 -3.66 -6.62
N TYR A 95 -15.53 -2.82 -7.14
CA TYR A 95 -15.30 -1.40 -7.35
C TYR A 95 -16.30 -0.64 -6.49
N ARG A 96 -15.83 0.39 -5.78
CA ARG A 96 -16.66 1.29 -4.99
C ARG A 96 -16.15 2.72 -5.10
N GLU A 97 -17.05 3.67 -4.97
CA GLU A 97 -16.73 5.08 -4.98
C GLU A 97 -16.98 5.70 -3.60
N TYR A 98 -16.08 6.59 -3.20
CA TYR A 98 -16.12 7.30 -1.93
C TYR A 98 -15.94 8.79 -2.16
N ARG A 99 -16.72 9.61 -1.45
CA ARG A 99 -16.58 11.06 -1.47
C ARG A 99 -15.88 11.50 -0.20
N ASP A 100 -14.66 12.00 -0.32
CA ASP A 100 -13.82 12.32 0.84
C ASP A 100 -12.86 13.49 0.52
N ILE A 101 -12.20 13.99 1.55
CA ILE A 101 -11.17 15.02 1.46
C ILE A 101 -9.79 14.44 1.16
N SER A 102 -9.55 13.17 1.50
CA SER A 102 -8.26 12.52 1.21
C SER A 102 -8.36 11.07 0.75
N VAL A 103 -7.35 10.62 0.00
CA VAL A 103 -7.24 9.22 -0.45
C VAL A 103 -7.15 8.27 0.75
N ALA A 104 -6.39 8.65 1.78
CA ALA A 104 -6.19 7.84 2.96
C ALA A 104 -7.50 7.65 3.75
N ASN A 105 -8.32 8.70 3.84
CA ASN A 105 -9.65 8.62 4.45
C ASN A 105 -10.61 7.79 3.59
N ALA A 106 -10.63 7.97 2.26
CA ALA A 106 -11.47 7.18 1.37
C ALA A 106 -11.18 5.67 1.51
N VAL A 107 -9.90 5.29 1.59
CA VAL A 107 -9.50 3.89 1.83
C VAL A 107 -9.83 3.44 3.26
N THR A 108 -9.77 4.33 4.26
CA THR A 108 -10.20 4.04 5.63
C THR A 108 -11.69 3.73 5.66
N SER A 109 -12.52 4.59 5.06
CA SER A 109 -13.97 4.41 4.90
C SER A 109 -14.32 3.11 4.16
N CYS A 110 -13.50 2.74 3.17
CA CYS A 110 -13.64 1.47 2.46
C CYS A 110 -13.38 0.24 3.35
N CYS A 111 -12.54 0.35 4.36
CA CYS A 111 -12.17 -0.78 5.22
C CYS A 111 -13.06 -0.93 6.46
N THR A 112 -13.82 0.10 6.82
CA THR A 112 -14.70 0.11 8.00
C THR A 112 -16.13 -0.37 7.70
N LEU A 113 -16.50 -0.47 6.42
CA LEU A 113 -17.79 -0.97 5.94
C LEU A 113 -17.71 -2.46 5.61
#